data_AF-A0A194VQ71-F1
#
_entry.id   AF-A0A194VQ71-F1
#
_cell.length_a   1.000
_cell.length_b   1.000
_cell.length_c   1.000
_cell.angle_alpha   90.00
_cell.angle_beta   90.00
_cell.angle_gamma   90.00
#
_symmetry.space_group_name_H-M   'P 1'
#
loop_
_entity.id
_entity.type
_entity.pdbx_description
1 polymer ?
#
loop_
_entity_poly.entity_id
_entity_poly.type
_entity_poly.pdbx_seq_one_letter_code
_entity_poly.pdbx_strand_id
1 'polypeptide(L)'
;MWTGKAAHNTNVTDLRPPYGGYPKFIDQGFNEENLPDSPFPMGWTGSEFLLDPYTYEYWNATTQRNREPPRSYEGQYSTDVIAEKSYGFLHDALQSERPFFLTIAPTAPHSNVQDGTQSPPRPTDLHKHLFPEAKSADNVKYNDEWYRNRLRTLQAVDEMIDTLVKKLDGAGAITGNPGNNVLSKRTSTFRSLCVARVSRRIMCLMWSLSHTDIAPTFLEIAGVGVATQAKYKLDGAPIPLHSPLATPERKQEHVNVEMWGIILSEGKHGFDLYHNHTYKAVRVIGEGYSFLYTVWCSGEHELYDMVNDPWQMKNIYINEDDEHVRFNVADGSQSSNLRNIVVARGVLQARLDALLLVLKSYQQEECRSPWSALHPMGGV
;
A
#
# COMPACT_ATOMS: atom_id res chain seq x y z
N MET A 1 -13.61 -2.96 3.94
CA MET A 1 -12.17 -2.61 3.87
C MET A 1 -11.46 -3.88 3.42
N TRP A 2 -10.68 -3.83 2.33
CA TRP A 2 -10.08 -5.00 1.64
C TRP A 2 -11.05 -5.87 0.83
N THR A 3 -11.70 -5.27 -0.16
CA THR A 3 -12.45 -6.02 -1.19
C THR A 3 -11.57 -7.02 -1.96
N GLY A 4 -10.24 -6.88 -1.90
CA GLY A 4 -9.30 -7.64 -2.71
C GLY A 4 -9.40 -7.32 -4.20
N LYS A 5 -10.03 -6.18 -4.54
CA LYS A 5 -10.32 -5.74 -5.90
C LYS A 5 -9.64 -4.41 -6.20
N ALA A 6 -9.22 -4.25 -7.44
CA ALA A 6 -8.68 -3.00 -7.98
C ALA A 6 -9.77 -1.90 -8.01
N ALA A 7 -9.35 -0.63 -8.02
CA ALA A 7 -10.27 0.51 -7.89
C ALA A 7 -11.31 0.56 -9.02
N HIS A 8 -10.91 0.23 -10.26
CA HIS A 8 -11.84 0.16 -11.39
C HIS A 8 -12.88 -0.97 -11.27
N ASN A 9 -12.59 -2.03 -10.51
CA ASN A 9 -13.53 -3.14 -10.25
C ASN A 9 -14.44 -2.89 -9.05
N THR A 10 -14.11 -1.91 -8.20
CA THR A 10 -14.99 -1.48 -7.10
C THR A 10 -15.82 -0.26 -7.44
N ASN A 11 -15.40 0.54 -8.42
CA ASN A 11 -16.03 1.84 -8.73
C ASN A 11 -16.08 2.80 -7.52
N VAL A 12 -15.14 2.62 -6.58
CA VAL A 12 -14.86 3.53 -5.47
C VAL A 12 -13.49 4.14 -5.73
N THR A 13 -13.46 5.32 -6.36
CA THR A 13 -12.25 5.90 -6.95
C THR A 13 -11.83 7.23 -6.31
N ASP A 14 -12.60 7.76 -5.35
CA ASP A 14 -12.28 9.01 -4.64
C ASP A 14 -12.44 8.82 -3.12
N LEU A 15 -11.94 9.77 -2.33
CA LEU A 15 -12.22 9.89 -0.91
C LEU A 15 -13.61 10.51 -0.65
N ARG A 16 -14.14 11.29 -1.60
CA ARG A 16 -15.39 12.05 -1.45
C ARG A 16 -16.46 11.66 -2.47
N PRO A 17 -17.76 11.84 -2.17
CA PRO A 17 -18.83 11.70 -3.14
C PRO A 17 -18.66 12.63 -4.37
N PRO A 18 -19.18 12.27 -5.55
CA PRO A 18 -20.00 11.08 -5.83
C PRO A 18 -19.19 9.82 -6.16
N TYR A 19 -17.88 9.96 -6.41
CA TYR A 19 -17.02 8.86 -6.88
C TYR A 19 -16.37 8.06 -5.74
N GLY A 20 -16.64 8.45 -4.49
CA GLY A 20 -15.89 8.01 -3.32
C GLY A 20 -16.64 8.14 -2.00
N GLY A 21 -15.91 7.82 -0.94
CA GLY A 21 -16.42 7.86 0.43
C GLY A 21 -17.37 6.72 0.78
N TYR A 22 -17.80 6.71 2.05
CA TYR A 22 -18.68 5.65 2.58
C TYR A 22 -20.03 5.52 1.85
N PRO A 23 -20.71 6.60 1.43
CA PRO A 23 -21.95 6.47 0.67
C PRO A 23 -21.76 5.70 -0.66
N LYS A 24 -20.68 5.97 -1.39
CA LYS A 24 -20.39 5.24 -2.63
C LYS A 24 -20.06 3.78 -2.34
N PHE A 25 -19.31 3.50 -1.27
CA PHE A 25 -19.02 2.14 -0.82
C PHE A 25 -20.30 1.34 -0.52
N ILE A 26 -21.30 1.96 0.12
CA ILE A 26 -22.61 1.36 0.36
C ILE A 26 -23.37 1.14 -0.95
N ASP A 27 -23.45 2.15 -1.82
CA ASP A 27 -24.10 2.09 -3.14
C ASP A 27 -23.56 0.94 -4.01
N GLN A 28 -22.28 0.61 -3.87
CA GLN A 28 -21.65 -0.52 -4.57
C GLN A 28 -21.92 -1.88 -3.91
N GLY A 29 -22.81 -1.96 -2.91
CA GLY A 29 -23.19 -3.19 -2.24
C GLY A 29 -22.14 -3.76 -1.30
N PHE A 30 -21.00 -3.08 -1.12
CA PHE A 30 -19.94 -3.57 -0.23
C PHE A 30 -20.33 -3.51 1.24
N ASN A 31 -21.45 -2.85 1.56
CA ASN A 31 -22.01 -2.80 2.91
C ASN A 31 -22.91 -3.99 3.24
N GLU A 32 -23.69 -4.54 2.30
CA GLU A 32 -24.55 -5.70 2.57
C GLU A 32 -23.74 -6.98 2.85
N GLU A 33 -22.50 -7.05 2.33
CA GLU A 33 -21.52 -8.07 2.68
C GLU A 33 -20.62 -7.69 3.88
N ASN A 34 -20.69 -6.47 4.44
CA ASN A 34 -19.77 -6.03 5.49
C ASN A 34 -20.29 -5.15 6.63
N LEU A 35 -21.55 -4.74 6.75
CA LEU A 35 -22.07 -3.98 7.91
C LEU A 35 -23.58 -3.68 7.82
N PRO A 36 -24.46 -4.37 8.59
CA PRO A 36 -25.80 -3.88 8.89
C PRO A 36 -25.83 -3.35 10.32
N ASP A 37 -25.97 -2.03 10.50
CA ASP A 37 -26.48 -1.31 11.69
C ASP A 37 -26.18 -1.91 13.09
N SER A 38 -25.01 -2.51 13.23
CA SER A 38 -24.48 -3.09 14.46
C SER A 38 -23.08 -2.52 14.61
N PRO A 39 -22.72 -1.90 15.75
CA PRO A 39 -21.55 -1.02 15.87
C PRO A 39 -20.19 -1.73 15.73
N PHE A 40 -20.19 -3.04 15.54
CA PHE A 40 -19.01 -3.76 15.08
C PHE A 40 -19.08 -3.94 13.58
N PRO A 41 -18.04 -3.55 12.83
CA PRO A 41 -17.88 -4.02 11.47
C PRO A 41 -18.13 -5.52 11.37
N MET A 42 -18.89 -5.98 10.37
CA MET A 42 -19.23 -7.39 10.27
C MET A 42 -17.94 -8.23 10.25
N GLY A 43 -17.87 -9.26 11.10
CA GLY A 43 -16.67 -10.08 11.27
C GLY A 43 -15.66 -9.58 12.32
N TRP A 44 -15.90 -8.42 12.95
CA TRP A 44 -15.04 -7.89 14.02
C TRP A 44 -15.69 -8.10 15.40
N THR A 45 -14.86 -8.40 16.40
CA THR A 45 -15.30 -8.53 17.80
C THR A 45 -15.09 -7.27 18.63
N GLY A 46 -14.50 -6.23 18.04
CA GLY A 46 -14.24 -4.95 18.68
C GLY A 46 -13.73 -3.91 17.69
N SER A 47 -13.90 -2.63 18.03
CA SER A 47 -13.46 -1.48 17.23
C SER A 47 -13.05 -0.31 18.12
N GLU A 48 -12.11 0.48 17.63
CA GLU A 48 -11.72 1.78 18.19
C GLU A 48 -11.55 2.75 17.02
N PHE A 49 -12.59 3.53 16.74
CA PHE A 49 -12.56 4.45 15.60
C PHE A 49 -12.04 5.82 16.03
N LEU A 50 -11.10 6.36 15.25
CA LEU A 50 -10.83 7.80 15.24
C LEU A 50 -12.02 8.52 14.61
N LEU A 51 -12.46 9.62 15.22
CA LEU A 51 -13.65 10.35 14.79
C LEU A 51 -13.31 11.76 14.31
N ASP A 52 -13.89 12.12 13.16
CA ASP A 52 -13.85 13.48 12.65
C ASP A 52 -14.62 14.45 13.57
N PRO A 53 -14.18 15.71 13.70
CA PRO A 53 -13.07 16.35 12.97
C PRO A 53 -11.67 16.08 13.55
N TYR A 54 -11.56 15.24 14.57
CA TYR A 54 -10.34 15.07 15.37
C TYR A 54 -9.40 13.95 14.88
N THR A 55 -9.76 13.21 13.83
CA THR A 55 -8.98 12.10 13.24
C THR A 55 -7.54 12.50 12.93
N TYR A 56 -7.34 13.73 12.44
CA TYR A 56 -6.05 14.26 12.01
C TYR A 56 -5.42 15.24 13.02
N GLU A 57 -5.94 15.30 14.26
CA GLU A 57 -5.34 16.09 15.33
C GLU A 57 -4.35 15.25 16.15
N TYR A 58 -3.07 15.64 16.13
CA TYR A 58 -2.02 14.91 16.85
C TYR A 58 -2.10 15.03 18.37
N TRP A 59 -2.81 16.03 18.91
CA TRP A 59 -2.85 16.35 20.34
C TRP A 59 -4.26 16.42 20.93
N ASN A 60 -5.27 16.00 20.17
CA ASN A 60 -6.67 16.04 20.58
C ASN A 60 -7.51 15.00 19.84
N ALA A 61 -6.96 13.79 19.66
CA ALA A 61 -7.69 12.73 19.00
C ALA A 61 -8.96 12.39 19.81
N THR A 62 -10.07 12.18 19.12
CA THR A 62 -11.29 11.64 19.72
C THR A 62 -11.49 10.23 19.18
N THR A 63 -11.69 9.28 20.09
CA THR A 63 -11.95 7.89 19.72
C THR A 63 -13.28 7.39 20.27
N GLN A 64 -13.81 6.34 19.65
CA GLN A 64 -14.93 5.58 20.16
C GLN A 64 -14.59 4.10 20.24
N ARG A 65 -14.61 3.58 21.47
CA ARG A 65 -14.46 2.16 21.77
C ARG A 65 -15.82 1.48 21.63
N ASN A 66 -15.97 0.59 20.66
CA ASN A 66 -17.16 -0.25 20.51
C ASN A 66 -18.47 0.58 20.51
N ARG A 67 -19.28 0.47 21.59
CA ARG A 67 -20.55 1.18 21.79
C ARG A 67 -20.45 2.29 22.83
N GLU A 68 -19.27 2.54 23.37
CA GLU A 68 -19.07 3.57 24.38
C GLU A 68 -19.27 4.96 23.76
N PRO A 69 -19.65 5.96 24.55
CA PRO A 69 -19.65 7.34 24.08
C PRO A 69 -18.27 7.75 23.57
N PRO A 70 -18.19 8.59 22.53
CA PRO A 70 -16.93 9.18 22.09
C PRO A 70 -16.17 9.81 23.25
N ARG A 71 -14.87 9.59 23.30
CA ARG A 71 -13.97 10.16 24.31
C ARG A 71 -12.90 11.01 23.63
N SER A 72 -12.83 12.27 24.03
CA SER A 72 -11.73 13.16 23.66
C SER A 72 -10.50 12.86 24.53
N TYR A 73 -9.33 12.92 23.89
CA TYR A 73 -8.02 12.83 24.51
C TYR A 73 -7.25 14.14 24.32
N GLU A 74 -7.91 15.26 24.56
CA GLU A 74 -7.29 16.59 24.54
C GLU A 74 -6.01 16.63 25.38
N GLY A 75 -4.93 17.15 24.79
CA GLY A 75 -3.61 17.23 25.40
C GLY A 75 -2.78 15.95 25.31
N GLN A 76 -3.35 14.83 24.83
CA GLN A 76 -2.61 13.57 24.67
C GLN A 76 -2.20 13.34 23.22
N TYR A 77 -1.04 12.70 23.02
CA TYR A 77 -0.53 12.43 21.69
C TYR A 77 -1.30 11.31 21.01
N SER A 78 -1.80 11.55 19.80
CA SER A 78 -2.67 10.63 19.05
C SER A 78 -2.05 9.23 18.89
N THR A 79 -0.75 9.15 18.58
CA THR A 79 -0.09 7.84 18.43
C THR A 79 0.01 7.08 19.75
N ASP A 80 0.17 7.78 20.87
CA ASP A 80 0.22 7.16 22.20
C ASP A 80 -1.16 6.64 22.62
N VAL A 81 -2.22 7.41 22.33
CA VAL A 81 -3.61 6.97 22.54
C VAL A 81 -3.88 5.72 21.71
N ILE A 82 -3.54 5.71 20.42
CA ILE A 82 -3.73 4.56 19.53
C ILE A 82 -2.91 3.35 20.01
N ALA A 83 -1.69 3.56 20.48
CA ALA A 83 -0.85 2.52 21.06
C ALA A 83 -1.51 1.89 22.29
N GLU A 84 -1.97 2.72 23.23
CA GLU A 84 -2.70 2.26 24.43
C GLU A 84 -3.91 1.39 24.05
N LYS A 85 -4.75 1.85 23.11
CA LYS A 85 -5.95 1.10 22.69
C LYS A 85 -5.60 -0.19 21.97
N SER A 86 -4.55 -0.16 21.15
CA SER A 86 -4.03 -1.35 20.46
C SER A 86 -3.52 -2.39 21.45
N TYR A 87 -2.81 -1.99 22.50
CA TYR A 87 -2.36 -2.90 23.54
C TYR A 87 -3.50 -3.45 24.38
N GLY A 88 -4.57 -2.66 24.59
CA GLY A 88 -5.80 -3.13 25.21
C GLY A 88 -6.43 -4.28 24.41
N PHE A 89 -6.62 -4.11 23.10
CA PHE A 89 -7.11 -5.19 22.24
C PHE A 89 -6.18 -6.41 22.21
N LEU A 90 -4.87 -6.19 22.16
CA LEU A 90 -3.91 -7.29 22.22
C LEU A 90 -4.03 -8.05 23.54
N HIS A 91 -4.16 -7.34 24.66
CA HIS A 91 -4.35 -7.96 25.97
C HIS A 91 -5.62 -8.82 26.00
N ASP A 92 -6.75 -8.28 25.54
CA ASP A 92 -8.02 -9.01 25.46
C ASP A 92 -7.89 -10.27 24.58
N ALA A 93 -7.19 -10.15 23.44
CA ALA A 93 -6.98 -11.26 22.52
C ALA A 93 -6.10 -12.37 23.12
N LEU A 94 -5.04 -12.01 23.85
CA LEU A 94 -4.12 -12.95 24.49
C LEU A 94 -4.75 -13.70 25.67
N GLN A 95 -5.89 -13.24 26.21
CA GLN A 95 -6.67 -13.98 27.21
C GLN A 95 -7.53 -15.09 26.58
N SER A 96 -7.63 -15.14 25.25
CA SER A 96 -8.42 -16.13 24.53
C SER A 96 -7.52 -17.18 23.87
N GLU A 97 -8.02 -18.42 23.77
CA GLU A 97 -7.39 -19.46 22.95
C GLU A 97 -7.72 -19.33 21.45
N ARG A 98 -8.64 -18.44 21.08
CA ARG A 98 -9.02 -18.24 19.68
C ARG A 98 -7.93 -17.47 18.93
N PRO A 99 -7.67 -17.78 17.65
CA PRO A 99 -6.86 -16.92 16.82
C PRO A 99 -7.49 -15.54 16.73
N PHE A 100 -6.66 -14.51 16.66
CA PHE A 100 -7.11 -13.12 16.58
C PHE A 100 -6.49 -12.42 15.37
N PHE A 101 -7.15 -11.34 14.98
CA PHE A 101 -6.70 -10.45 13.93
C PHE A 101 -6.81 -9.01 14.42
N LEU A 102 -5.72 -8.24 14.35
CA LEU A 102 -5.64 -6.87 14.83
C LEU A 102 -5.12 -5.94 13.74
N THR A 103 -5.91 -4.94 13.40
CA THR A 103 -5.51 -3.84 12.50
C THR A 103 -5.28 -2.58 13.31
N ILE A 104 -4.16 -1.91 13.06
CA ILE A 104 -3.80 -0.64 13.68
C ILE A 104 -3.54 0.37 12.56
N ALA A 105 -4.23 1.51 12.59
CA ALA A 105 -4.13 2.56 11.57
C ALA A 105 -3.86 3.92 12.24
N PRO A 106 -2.59 4.24 12.55
CA PRO A 106 -2.24 5.51 13.17
C PRO A 106 -2.42 6.69 12.20
N THR A 107 -2.69 7.89 12.74
CA THR A 107 -2.76 9.14 11.96
C THR A 107 -1.43 9.52 11.31
N ALA A 108 -0.30 9.19 11.93
CA ALA A 108 1.01 9.48 11.35
C ALA A 108 1.23 8.70 10.03
N PRO A 109 1.85 9.29 8.99
CA PRO A 109 2.52 10.59 8.97
C PRO A 109 1.67 11.73 8.37
N HIS A 110 0.34 11.64 8.40
CA HIS A 110 -0.52 12.63 7.77
C HIS A 110 -0.28 14.05 8.33
N SER A 111 -0.64 15.05 7.52
CA SER A 111 -0.70 16.45 7.94
C SER A 111 -1.63 16.62 9.14
N ASN A 112 -1.35 17.60 10.00
CA ASN A 112 -2.22 17.92 11.13
C ASN A 112 -3.36 18.82 10.65
N VAL A 113 -4.61 18.45 10.96
CA VAL A 113 -5.80 19.24 10.59
C VAL A 113 -6.51 19.68 11.86
N GLN A 114 -6.66 20.98 12.06
CA GLN A 114 -7.38 21.57 13.20
C GLN A 114 -8.32 22.66 12.66
N ASP A 115 -9.60 22.61 13.02
CA ASP A 115 -10.64 23.52 12.53
C ASP A 115 -10.66 23.67 10.99
N GLY A 116 -10.42 22.57 10.28
CA GLY A 116 -10.32 22.52 8.82
C GLY A 116 -9.02 23.08 8.23
N THR A 117 -8.13 23.63 9.05
CA THR A 117 -6.84 24.18 8.62
C THR A 117 -5.77 23.09 8.67
N GLN A 118 -5.10 22.85 7.54
CA GLN A 118 -3.97 21.93 7.47
C GLN A 118 -2.65 22.59 7.90
N SER A 119 -1.79 21.81 8.56
CA SER A 119 -0.49 22.22 9.08
C SER A 119 0.49 21.03 9.04
N PRO A 120 1.82 21.27 9.15
CA PRO A 120 2.77 20.18 9.16
C PRO A 120 2.43 19.12 10.22
N PRO A 121 2.76 17.84 9.99
CA PRO A 121 2.69 16.82 11.04
C PRO A 121 3.36 17.32 12.32
N ARG A 122 2.78 17.00 13.49
CA ARG A 122 3.26 17.52 14.77
C ARG A 122 3.97 16.40 15.54
N PRO A 123 5.31 16.37 15.58
CA PRO A 123 6.03 15.39 16.40
C PRO A 123 5.87 15.68 17.89
N THR A 124 6.07 14.64 18.71
CA THR A 124 6.18 14.76 20.17
C THR A 124 7.38 15.62 20.55
N ASP A 125 7.39 16.17 21.77
CA ASP A 125 8.56 16.89 22.29
C ASP A 125 9.83 16.02 22.28
N LEU A 126 9.66 14.72 22.55
CA LEU A 126 10.73 13.72 22.50
C LEU A 126 11.32 13.57 21.10
N HIS A 127 10.51 13.65 20.04
CA HIS A 127 10.97 13.38 18.66
C HIS A 127 11.35 14.64 17.87
N LYS A 128 11.08 15.84 18.38
CA LYS A 128 11.37 17.13 17.70
C LYS A 128 12.84 17.32 17.31
N HIS A 129 13.79 16.69 18.01
CA HIS A 129 15.21 16.86 17.72
C HIS A 129 15.76 15.88 16.66
N LEU A 130 15.00 14.85 16.30
CA LEU A 130 15.45 13.78 15.40
C LEU A 130 15.62 14.25 13.95
N PHE A 131 16.44 13.49 13.21
CA PHE A 131 16.77 13.68 11.79
C PHE A 131 17.35 15.05 11.41
N PRO A 132 18.33 15.62 12.14
CA PRO A 132 18.93 16.92 11.79
C PRO A 132 19.50 16.99 10.37
N GLU A 133 20.04 15.89 9.88
CA GLU A 133 20.64 15.73 8.55
C GLU A 133 19.61 15.79 7.41
N ALA A 134 18.33 15.52 7.68
CA ALA A 134 17.26 15.67 6.69
C ALA A 134 17.11 17.12 6.19
N LYS A 135 17.73 18.08 6.88
CA LYS A 135 17.79 19.50 6.55
C LYS A 135 19.21 20.05 6.35
N SER A 136 20.12 19.27 5.79
CA SER A 136 21.41 19.82 5.33
C SER A 136 21.20 20.95 4.30
N ALA A 137 22.16 21.85 4.13
CA ALA A 137 22.08 22.95 3.16
C ALA A 137 21.74 22.45 1.73
N ASP A 138 22.25 21.27 1.37
CA ASP A 138 21.98 20.62 0.08
C ASP A 138 20.56 20.02 0.01
N ASN A 139 20.02 19.55 1.14
CA ASN A 139 18.71 18.90 1.21
C ASN A 139 17.55 19.85 1.47
N VAL A 140 17.75 21.03 2.09
CA VAL A 140 16.65 21.95 2.48
C VAL A 140 15.81 22.43 1.29
N LYS A 141 16.39 22.45 0.07
CA LYS A 141 15.66 22.79 -1.15
C LYS A 141 14.57 21.76 -1.49
N TYR A 142 14.75 20.51 -1.07
CA TYR A 142 13.86 19.38 -1.38
C TYR A 142 13.11 18.85 -0.15
N ASN A 143 13.81 18.70 0.99
CA ASN A 143 13.29 18.20 2.26
C ASN A 143 13.07 19.37 3.23
N ASP A 144 11.86 19.92 3.20
CA ASP A 144 11.42 20.99 4.10
C ASP A 144 11.10 20.49 5.54
N GLU A 145 10.60 21.38 6.40
CA GLU A 145 10.20 20.97 7.77
C GLU A 145 8.99 20.04 7.77
N TRP A 146 8.14 20.12 6.74
CA TRP A 146 6.98 19.25 6.58
C TRP A 146 7.41 17.80 6.43
N TYR A 147 8.35 17.55 5.51
CA TYR A 147 8.91 16.22 5.29
C TYR A 147 9.68 15.71 6.50
N ARG A 148 10.50 16.57 7.13
CA ARG A 148 11.20 16.18 8.35
C ARG A 148 10.22 15.82 9.48
N ASN A 149 9.12 16.55 9.61
CA ASN A 149 8.09 16.23 10.59
C ASN A 149 7.37 14.91 10.30
N ARG A 150 7.14 14.53 9.03
CA ARG A 150 6.64 13.20 8.68
C ARG A 150 7.57 12.10 9.23
N LEU A 151 8.89 12.26 9.06
CA LEU A 151 9.86 11.29 9.60
C LEU A 151 9.80 11.23 11.13
N ARG A 152 9.73 12.40 11.79
CA ARG A 152 9.66 12.47 13.26
C ARG A 152 8.37 11.89 13.83
N THR A 153 7.22 12.06 13.17
CA THR A 153 5.96 11.46 13.66
C THR A 153 5.92 9.95 13.43
N LEU A 154 6.62 9.42 12.41
CA LEU A 154 6.80 7.99 12.22
C LEU A 154 7.61 7.32 13.34
N GLN A 155 8.49 8.05 14.03
CA GLN A 155 9.25 7.50 15.15
C GLN A 155 8.33 6.95 16.25
N ALA A 156 7.25 7.66 16.59
CA ALA A 156 6.27 7.17 17.57
C ALA A 156 5.55 5.89 17.09
N VAL A 157 5.32 5.75 15.78
CA VAL A 157 4.74 4.54 15.18
C VAL A 157 5.72 3.37 15.28
N ASP A 158 7.02 3.61 15.04
CA ASP A 158 8.04 2.57 15.15
C ASP A 158 8.21 2.09 16.61
N GLU A 159 8.16 3.00 17.59
CA GLU A 159 8.16 2.67 19.02
C GLU A 159 6.91 1.89 19.45
N MET A 160 5.74 2.24 18.91
CA MET A 160 4.50 1.50 19.11
C MET A 160 4.61 0.07 18.57
N ILE A 161 5.15 -0.10 17.36
CA ILE A 161 5.35 -1.42 16.73
C ILE A 161 6.36 -2.25 17.52
N ASP A 162 7.50 -1.68 17.93
CA ASP A 162 8.50 -2.37 18.74
C ASP A 162 7.91 -2.90 20.05
N THR A 163 7.13 -2.07 20.74
CA THR A 163 6.43 -2.46 21.97
C THR A 163 5.40 -3.55 21.72
N LEU A 164 4.62 -3.46 20.63
CA LEU A 164 3.65 -4.48 20.24
C LEU A 164 4.33 -5.84 20.01
N VAL A 165 5.45 -5.86 19.26
CA VAL A 165 6.23 -7.07 18.98
C VAL A 165 6.79 -7.66 20.28
N LYS A 166 7.33 -6.84 21.18
CA LYS A 166 7.82 -7.29 22.49
C LYS A 166 6.72 -7.91 23.35
N LYS A 167 5.51 -7.34 23.35
CA LYS A 167 4.35 -7.90 24.08
C LYS A 167 3.92 -9.25 23.51
N LEU A 168 3.88 -9.37 22.19
CA LEU A 168 3.57 -10.64 21.52
C LEU A 168 4.64 -11.71 21.80
N ASP A 169 5.92 -11.34 21.79
CA ASP A 169 7.04 -12.26 22.06
C ASP A 169 7.02 -12.72 23.52
N GLY A 170 6.83 -11.79 24.46
CA GLY A 170 6.69 -12.09 25.88
C GLY A 170 5.49 -12.97 26.22
N ALA A 171 4.43 -12.94 25.40
CA ALA A 171 3.28 -13.82 25.52
C ALA A 171 3.45 -15.18 24.81
N GLY A 172 4.60 -15.42 24.15
CA GLY A 172 4.82 -16.62 23.33
C GLY A 172 4.00 -16.67 22.04
N ALA A 173 3.31 -15.59 21.69
CA ALA A 173 2.44 -15.53 20.52
C ALA A 173 3.24 -15.54 19.19
N ILE A 174 4.54 -15.22 19.22
CA ILE A 174 5.42 -15.21 18.04
C ILE A 174 6.23 -16.51 17.88
N THR A 175 6.42 -17.28 18.95
CA THR A 175 7.43 -18.36 19.01
C THR A 175 6.91 -19.78 18.75
N GLY A 176 5.59 -19.98 18.64
CA GLY A 176 4.97 -21.32 18.63
C GLY A 176 4.86 -22.04 17.29
N ASN A 177 4.92 -21.35 16.16
CA ASN A 177 4.97 -21.96 14.83
C ASN A 177 5.36 -20.88 13.81
N PRO A 178 6.46 -21.00 13.04
CA PRO A 178 7.00 -19.90 12.21
C PRO A 178 6.09 -19.40 11.07
N GLY A 179 4.84 -19.85 10.99
CA GLY A 179 3.94 -19.72 9.84
C GLY A 179 2.69 -18.85 10.01
N ASN A 180 2.21 -18.57 11.24
CA ASN A 180 0.87 -17.99 11.40
C ASN A 180 0.85 -16.49 11.76
N ASN A 181 2.01 -15.89 11.99
CA ASN A 181 2.11 -14.50 12.44
C ASN A 181 2.65 -13.60 11.32
N VAL A 182 1.77 -12.78 10.75
CA VAL A 182 2.10 -11.83 9.68
C VAL A 182 1.90 -10.40 10.20
N LEU A 183 2.99 -9.62 10.20
CA LEU A 183 2.92 -8.18 10.41
C LEU A 183 3.08 -7.49 9.05
N SER A 184 2.11 -6.66 8.67
CA SER A 184 2.16 -5.90 7.42
C SER A 184 2.22 -4.40 7.75
N LYS A 185 3.20 -3.69 7.17
CA LYS A 185 3.32 -2.23 7.25
C LYS A 185 3.12 -1.64 5.86
N ARG A 186 2.20 -0.70 5.73
CA ARG A 186 2.02 0.08 4.49
C ARG A 186 2.89 1.33 4.55
N THR A 187 3.76 1.50 3.57
CA THR A 187 4.53 2.74 3.35
C THR A 187 4.00 3.47 2.11
N SER A 188 4.02 4.81 2.13
CA SER A 188 3.44 5.67 1.09
C SER A 188 4.34 5.89 -0.14
N THR A 189 5.58 5.40 -0.11
CA THR A 189 6.51 5.53 -1.23
C THR A 189 6.42 4.33 -2.16
N PHE A 190 6.57 4.56 -3.48
CA PHE A 190 6.63 3.59 -4.59
C PHE A 190 7.72 2.50 -4.46
N ARG A 191 8.30 2.32 -3.27
CA ARG A 191 9.22 1.25 -2.92
C ARG A 191 8.45 0.23 -2.07
N SER A 192 7.86 -0.74 -2.76
CA SER A 192 7.40 -2.06 -2.29
C SER A 192 6.57 -2.15 -1.01
N LEU A 193 5.43 -2.85 -1.10
CA LEU A 193 4.78 -3.42 0.08
C LEU A 193 5.74 -4.43 0.72
N CYS A 194 6.25 -4.16 1.92
CA CYS A 194 7.09 -5.09 2.66
C CYS A 194 6.24 -5.80 3.71
N VAL A 195 5.97 -7.10 3.51
CA VAL A 195 5.41 -7.96 4.56
C VAL A 195 6.55 -8.33 5.51
N ALA A 196 6.50 -7.82 6.74
CA ALA A 196 7.47 -8.15 7.75
C ALA A 196 7.11 -9.49 8.40
N ARG A 197 7.83 -10.55 8.02
CA ARG A 197 7.81 -11.79 8.80
C ARG A 197 8.44 -11.52 10.17
N VAL A 198 7.72 -11.80 11.24
CA VAL A 198 8.25 -11.70 12.62
C VAL A 198 9.13 -12.93 12.91
N SER A 199 10.24 -13.04 12.19
CA SER A 199 11.22 -14.13 12.34
C SER A 199 12.63 -13.58 12.12
N ARG A 200 13.13 -12.70 13.00
CA ARG A 200 14.51 -12.15 13.07
C ARG A 200 15.19 -11.69 11.75
N ARG A 201 14.47 -11.70 10.61
CA ARG A 201 14.90 -11.37 9.26
C ARG A 201 13.68 -10.77 8.54
N ILE A 202 13.79 -9.51 8.18
CA ILE A 202 12.86 -8.87 7.24
C ILE A 202 13.09 -9.56 5.90
N MET A 203 12.10 -10.33 5.43
CA MET A 203 12.16 -10.94 4.11
C MET A 203 11.52 -9.95 3.13
N CYS A 204 12.33 -9.09 2.50
CA CYS A 204 11.87 -8.35 1.33
C CYS A 204 11.73 -9.36 0.19
N LEU A 205 10.49 -9.78 -0.09
CA LEU A 205 10.20 -10.56 -1.29
C LEU A 205 10.57 -9.70 -2.50
N MET A 206 11.37 -10.25 -3.43
CA MET A 206 11.70 -9.64 -4.72
C MET A 206 10.52 -9.69 -5.71
N TRP A 207 9.30 -9.57 -5.18
CA TRP A 207 8.04 -9.82 -5.84
C TRP A 207 7.24 -8.52 -5.91
N SER A 208 6.57 -8.31 -7.03
CA SER A 208 5.58 -7.24 -7.18
C SER A 208 4.34 -7.59 -6.37
N LEU A 209 4.13 -6.90 -5.25
CA LEU A 209 2.94 -7.05 -4.39
C LEU A 209 2.10 -5.79 -4.41
N SER A 210 0.79 -5.95 -4.27
CA SER A 210 -0.17 -4.86 -4.20
C SER A 210 -1.18 -5.05 -3.05
N HIS A 211 -1.99 -4.02 -2.80
CA HIS A 211 -3.02 -4.08 -1.76
C HIS A 211 -4.12 -5.13 -2.06
N THR A 212 -4.30 -5.53 -3.33
CA THR A 212 -5.30 -6.54 -3.70
C THR A 212 -4.92 -7.94 -3.24
N ASP A 213 -3.64 -8.17 -2.90
CA ASP A 213 -3.10 -9.46 -2.45
C ASP A 213 -3.38 -9.72 -0.95
N ILE A 214 -3.74 -8.68 -0.20
CA ILE A 214 -3.96 -8.76 1.25
C ILE A 214 -5.17 -9.66 1.59
N ALA A 215 -6.31 -9.43 0.92
CA ALA A 215 -7.53 -10.20 1.16
C ALA A 215 -7.37 -11.72 0.86
N PRO A 216 -6.87 -12.15 -0.32
CA PRO A 216 -6.64 -13.56 -0.58
C PRO A 216 -5.59 -14.18 0.37
N THR A 217 -4.59 -13.42 0.81
CA THR A 217 -3.63 -13.88 1.83
C THR A 217 -4.32 -14.20 3.16
N PHE A 218 -5.22 -13.34 3.64
CA PHE A 218 -5.95 -13.61 4.88
C PHE A 218 -6.90 -14.80 4.76
N LEU A 219 -7.55 -14.97 3.61
CA LEU A 219 -8.39 -16.14 3.35
C LEU A 219 -7.59 -17.44 3.34
N GLU A 220 -6.35 -17.42 2.79
CA GLU A 220 -5.44 -18.57 2.84
C GLU A 220 -4.99 -18.89 4.28
N ILE A 221 -4.55 -17.89 5.05
CA ILE A 221 -4.18 -18.06 6.46
C ILE A 221 -5.34 -18.62 7.28
N ALA A 222 -6.57 -18.16 7.00
CA ALA A 222 -7.78 -18.62 7.67
C ALA A 222 -8.25 -20.02 7.21
N GLY A 223 -7.56 -20.66 6.25
CA GLY A 223 -7.91 -21.98 5.74
C GLY A 223 -9.20 -22.01 4.91
N VAL A 224 -9.62 -20.88 4.33
CA VAL A 224 -10.82 -20.80 3.49
C VAL A 224 -10.57 -21.54 2.18
N GLY A 225 -11.37 -22.55 1.89
CA GLY A 225 -11.23 -23.36 0.67
C GLY A 225 -11.37 -22.57 -0.64
N VAL A 226 -10.62 -22.98 -1.67
CA VAL A 226 -10.54 -22.30 -2.98
C VAL A 226 -11.92 -22.03 -3.61
N ALA A 227 -12.85 -22.99 -3.52
CA ALA A 227 -14.20 -22.83 -4.07
C ALA A 227 -15.00 -21.71 -3.38
N THR A 228 -14.77 -21.49 -2.08
CA THR A 228 -15.37 -20.38 -1.33
C THR A 228 -14.70 -19.06 -1.70
N GLN A 229 -13.36 -19.05 -1.82
CA GLN A 229 -12.62 -17.85 -2.21
C GLN A 229 -13.05 -17.32 -3.60
N ALA A 230 -13.35 -18.22 -4.54
CA ALA A 230 -13.78 -17.86 -5.90
C ALA A 230 -15.04 -16.97 -5.93
N LYS A 231 -15.90 -17.03 -4.89
CA LYS A 231 -17.12 -16.20 -4.79
C LYS A 231 -16.82 -14.71 -4.68
N TYR A 232 -15.69 -14.35 -4.08
CA TYR A 232 -15.33 -12.95 -3.82
C TYR A 232 -14.77 -12.23 -5.05
N LYS A 233 -14.43 -12.96 -6.13
CA LYS A 233 -13.85 -12.41 -7.36
C LYS A 233 -12.64 -11.50 -7.07
N LEU A 234 -11.67 -12.06 -6.34
CA LEU A 234 -10.46 -11.35 -5.92
C LEU A 234 -9.52 -11.13 -7.10
N ASP A 235 -8.95 -9.94 -7.20
CA ASP A 235 -8.01 -9.55 -8.24
C ASP A 235 -6.55 -9.88 -7.89
N GLY A 236 -6.21 -9.87 -6.59
CA GLY A 236 -4.89 -10.27 -6.12
C GLY A 236 -4.73 -11.77 -5.93
N ALA A 237 -3.53 -12.22 -5.59
CA ALA A 237 -3.22 -13.60 -5.23
C ALA A 237 -2.67 -13.68 -3.79
N PRO A 238 -2.78 -14.82 -3.09
CA PRO A 238 -2.18 -14.96 -1.77
C PRO A 238 -0.65 -14.77 -1.81
N ILE A 239 -0.13 -14.01 -0.86
CA ILE A 239 1.30 -13.76 -0.68
C ILE A 239 1.95 -15.03 -0.10
N PRO A 240 2.97 -15.63 -0.74
CA PRO A 240 3.60 -16.84 -0.24
C PRO A 240 4.31 -16.61 1.12
N LEU A 241 3.83 -17.24 2.19
CA LEU A 241 4.36 -17.06 3.55
C LEU A 241 5.43 -18.09 3.97
N HIS A 242 5.38 -19.30 3.39
CA HIS A 242 6.12 -20.47 3.91
C HIS A 242 7.29 -20.94 3.02
N SER A 243 7.31 -20.58 1.74
CA SER A 243 8.36 -20.98 0.80
C SER A 243 9.08 -19.76 0.24
N PRO A 244 10.41 -19.60 0.43
CA PRO A 244 11.18 -18.54 -0.23
C PRO A 244 11.30 -18.70 -1.75
N LEU A 245 10.77 -19.80 -2.29
CA LEU A 245 10.67 -20.12 -3.70
C LEU A 245 9.25 -20.61 -3.96
N ALA A 246 8.31 -19.70 -4.20
CA ALA A 246 7.13 -20.11 -4.95
C ALA A 246 7.59 -20.45 -6.38
N THR A 247 6.91 -21.42 -6.99
CA THR A 247 7.23 -21.94 -8.32
C THR A 247 7.30 -20.80 -9.35
N PRO A 248 8.19 -20.88 -10.36
CA PRO A 248 8.34 -19.86 -11.41
C PRO A 248 7.01 -19.42 -12.06
N GLU A 249 6.01 -20.31 -12.04
CA GLU A 249 4.66 -20.12 -12.57
C GLU A 249 3.86 -18.98 -11.89
N ARG A 250 4.28 -18.46 -10.73
CA ARG A 250 3.55 -17.41 -9.98
C ARG A 250 4.27 -16.08 -9.84
N LYS A 251 5.41 -15.86 -10.51
CA LYS A 251 6.14 -14.60 -10.39
C LYS A 251 5.39 -13.51 -11.17
N GLN A 252 4.62 -12.68 -10.45
CA GLN A 252 4.00 -11.50 -11.05
C GLN A 252 5.07 -10.46 -11.34
N GLU A 253 5.23 -10.10 -12.61
CA GLU A 253 6.22 -9.12 -13.06
C GLU A 253 5.70 -7.68 -13.03
N HIS A 254 4.39 -7.48 -12.92
CA HIS A 254 3.77 -6.16 -13.01
C HIS A 254 3.04 -5.73 -11.74
N VAL A 255 2.99 -4.41 -11.51
CA VAL A 255 2.08 -3.76 -10.57
C VAL A 255 1.26 -2.73 -11.34
N ASN A 256 -0.06 -2.87 -11.30
CA ASN A 256 -0.97 -1.85 -11.80
C ASN A 256 -1.13 -0.73 -10.76
N VAL A 257 -1.09 0.51 -11.22
CA VAL A 257 -1.24 1.72 -10.42
C VAL A 257 -2.34 2.57 -11.05
N GLU A 258 -3.26 3.02 -10.23
CA GLU A 258 -4.40 3.83 -10.67
C GLU A 258 -4.48 5.09 -9.83
N MET A 259 -4.67 6.22 -10.51
CA MET A 259 -4.94 7.51 -9.89
C MET A 259 -6.17 8.10 -10.54
N TRP A 260 -7.09 8.62 -9.73
CA TRP A 260 -8.40 9.08 -10.18
C TRP A 260 -8.71 10.45 -9.59
N GLY A 261 -9.08 11.40 -10.46
CA GLY A 261 -9.71 12.64 -10.07
C GLY A 261 -8.72 13.73 -9.66
N ILE A 262 -8.69 14.02 -8.36
CA ILE A 262 -8.02 15.21 -7.82
C ILE A 262 -6.94 14.78 -6.84
N ILE A 263 -5.73 15.31 -7.02
CA ILE A 263 -4.68 15.20 -6.00
C ILE A 263 -4.44 16.55 -5.34
N LEU A 264 -4.25 16.53 -4.03
CA LEU A 264 -3.76 17.66 -3.26
C LEU A 264 -2.26 17.48 -3.07
N SER A 265 -1.45 18.44 -3.52
CA SER A 265 -0.05 18.47 -3.10
C SER A 265 0.04 18.87 -1.63
N GLU A 266 0.86 18.18 -0.84
CA GLU A 266 1.09 18.50 0.57
C GLU A 266 2.57 18.83 0.80
N GLY A 267 2.86 19.96 1.47
CA GLY A 267 4.22 20.37 1.84
C GLY A 267 4.35 21.89 1.92
N LYS A 268 5.55 22.41 2.21
CA LYS A 268 5.80 23.87 2.27
C LYS A 268 5.48 24.58 0.95
N HIS A 269 5.63 23.86 -0.16
CA HIS A 269 5.36 24.33 -1.52
C HIS A 269 4.10 23.69 -2.12
N GLY A 270 3.26 23.04 -1.29
CA GLY A 270 2.02 22.38 -1.72
C GLY A 270 0.76 23.21 -1.48
N PHE A 271 -0.38 22.53 -1.42
CA PHE A 271 -1.77 22.98 -1.28
C PHE A 271 -2.52 23.29 -2.57
N ASP A 272 -1.89 23.06 -3.71
CA ASP A 272 -2.59 23.11 -4.98
C ASP A 272 -3.43 21.83 -5.18
N LEU A 273 -4.69 22.04 -5.52
CA LEU A 273 -5.58 21.00 -6.01
C LEU A 273 -5.38 20.86 -7.52
N TYR A 274 -4.80 19.74 -7.93
CA TYR A 274 -4.68 19.42 -9.34
C TYR A 274 -5.91 18.66 -9.78
N HIS A 275 -6.78 19.37 -10.49
CA HIS A 275 -7.92 18.79 -11.18
C HIS A 275 -7.43 18.04 -12.43
N ASN A 276 -8.21 17.04 -12.87
CA ASN A 276 -7.89 16.18 -14.02
C ASN A 276 -6.59 15.37 -13.85
N HIS A 277 -6.26 14.99 -12.62
CA HIS A 277 -5.07 14.23 -12.30
C HIS A 277 -5.34 12.70 -12.39
N THR A 278 -5.96 12.26 -13.48
CA THR A 278 -6.30 10.85 -13.68
C THR A 278 -5.30 10.20 -14.62
N TYR A 279 -4.68 9.12 -14.17
CA TYR A 279 -3.77 8.31 -14.97
C TYR A 279 -3.84 6.83 -14.58
N LYS A 280 -3.40 5.98 -15.49
CA LYS A 280 -3.03 4.59 -15.18
C LYS A 280 -1.55 4.41 -15.44
N ALA A 281 -0.91 3.62 -14.60
CA ALA A 281 0.48 3.28 -14.76
C ALA A 281 0.71 1.79 -14.51
N VAL A 282 1.68 1.23 -15.20
CA VAL A 282 2.17 -0.12 -14.97
C VAL A 282 3.65 -0.04 -14.63
N ARG A 283 4.01 -0.67 -13.51
CA ARG A 283 5.40 -0.96 -13.20
C ARG A 283 5.70 -2.39 -13.60
N VAL A 284 6.67 -2.60 -14.48
CA VAL A 284 7.14 -3.94 -14.89
C VAL A 284 8.52 -4.15 -14.30
N ILE A 285 8.74 -5.28 -13.64
CA ILE A 285 9.95 -5.63 -12.92
C ILE A 285 10.32 -7.07 -13.25
N GLY A 286 11.50 -7.24 -13.83
CA GLY A 286 12.10 -8.55 -14.07
C GLY A 286 13.54 -8.59 -13.58
N GLU A 287 14.24 -9.68 -13.90
CA GLU A 287 15.65 -9.82 -13.59
C GLU A 287 16.49 -9.06 -14.61
N GLY A 288 16.99 -7.88 -14.22
CA GLY A 288 17.85 -7.02 -15.03
C GLY A 288 17.14 -5.85 -15.72
N TYR A 289 15.81 -5.73 -15.59
CA TYR A 289 15.04 -4.61 -16.11
C TYR A 289 13.94 -4.16 -15.14
N SER A 290 13.63 -2.87 -15.15
CA SER A 290 12.48 -2.31 -14.46
C SER A 290 12.00 -1.06 -15.18
N PHE A 291 10.73 -1.03 -15.55
CA PHE A 291 10.11 0.10 -16.25
C PHE A 291 8.92 0.62 -15.46
N LEU A 292 8.76 1.95 -15.43
CA LEU A 292 7.53 2.61 -15.04
C LEU A 292 6.94 3.28 -16.27
N TYR A 293 5.73 2.87 -16.64
CA TYR A 293 4.99 3.43 -17.77
C TYR A 293 3.68 4.03 -17.28
N THR A 294 3.41 5.28 -17.64
CA THR A 294 2.23 6.03 -17.20
C THR A 294 1.52 6.64 -18.39
N VAL A 295 0.19 6.55 -18.41
CA VAL A 295 -0.69 7.17 -19.41
C VAL A 295 -1.75 8.00 -18.72
N TRP A 296 -1.77 9.30 -19.02
CA TRP A 296 -2.75 10.25 -18.52
C TRP A 296 -4.03 10.22 -19.36
N CYS A 297 -5.17 10.54 -18.75
CA CYS A 297 -6.43 10.65 -19.50
C CYS A 297 -6.41 11.77 -20.56
N SER A 298 -5.54 12.76 -20.43
CA SER A 298 -5.29 13.81 -21.41
C SER A 298 -4.40 13.37 -22.58
N GLY A 299 -3.85 12.15 -22.54
CA GLY A 299 -3.11 11.52 -23.65
C GLY A 299 -1.59 11.62 -23.54
N GLU A 300 -1.06 12.27 -22.50
CA GLU A 300 0.38 12.32 -22.22
C GLU A 300 0.87 10.95 -21.71
N HIS A 301 2.11 10.65 -22.06
CA HIS A 301 2.77 9.40 -21.75
C HIS A 301 4.13 9.66 -21.11
N GLU A 302 4.44 8.83 -20.11
CA GLU A 302 5.73 8.84 -19.45
C GLU A 302 6.28 7.42 -19.38
N LEU A 303 7.57 7.27 -19.74
CA LEU A 303 8.28 6.01 -19.65
C LEU A 303 9.64 6.26 -18.99
N TYR A 304 9.92 5.53 -17.92
CA TYR A 304 11.19 5.60 -17.19
C TYR A 304 11.82 4.22 -17.05
N ASP A 305 13.13 4.14 -17.31
CA ASP A 305 13.96 3.00 -16.94
C ASP A 305 14.35 3.14 -15.47
N MET A 306 13.69 2.39 -14.60
CA MET A 306 13.88 2.49 -13.16
C MET A 306 15.20 1.87 -12.66
N VAL A 307 15.93 1.16 -13.52
CA VAL A 307 17.27 0.63 -13.21
C VAL A 307 18.31 1.74 -13.37
N ASN A 308 18.28 2.44 -14.50
CA ASN A 308 19.26 3.47 -14.83
C ASN A 308 18.83 4.88 -14.39
N ASP A 309 17.53 5.12 -14.25
CA ASP A 309 16.91 6.36 -13.79
C ASP A 309 15.93 6.10 -12.63
N PRO A 310 16.44 5.70 -11.45
CA PRO A 310 15.60 5.42 -10.28
C PRO A 310 14.86 6.66 -9.75
N TRP A 311 15.24 7.85 -10.20
CA TRP A 311 14.68 9.13 -9.79
C TRP A 311 13.67 9.69 -10.80
N GLN A 312 13.44 8.99 -11.92
CA GLN A 312 12.43 9.34 -12.94
C GLN A 312 12.65 10.75 -13.53
N MET A 313 13.91 11.10 -13.79
CA MET A 313 14.28 12.42 -14.29
C MET A 313 14.32 12.49 -15.83
N LYS A 314 14.42 11.35 -16.52
CA LYS A 314 14.52 11.26 -17.98
C LYS A 314 13.36 10.44 -18.53
N ASN A 315 12.34 11.13 -19.03
CA ASN A 315 11.24 10.49 -19.76
C ASN A 315 11.72 10.02 -21.14
N ILE A 316 11.94 8.71 -21.31
CA ILE A 316 12.43 8.13 -22.58
C ILE A 316 11.31 7.98 -23.63
N TYR A 317 10.04 8.21 -23.26
CA TYR A 317 8.92 8.16 -24.21
C TYR A 317 9.05 9.23 -25.31
N ILE A 318 9.46 10.44 -24.92
CA ILE A 318 9.53 11.62 -25.79
C ILE A 318 10.94 11.94 -26.30
N ASN A 319 11.99 11.31 -25.76
CA ASN A 319 13.37 11.65 -26.09
C ASN A 319 13.77 11.12 -27.48
N GLU A 320 13.92 11.99 -28.47
CA GLU A 320 14.21 11.60 -29.87
C GLU A 320 15.54 10.85 -30.05
N ASP A 321 16.50 11.05 -29.13
CA ASP A 321 17.80 10.38 -29.19
C ASP A 321 17.75 8.89 -28.80
N ASP A 322 16.66 8.44 -28.16
CA ASP A 322 16.49 7.08 -27.65
C ASP A 322 15.59 6.24 -28.59
N GLU A 323 15.98 6.08 -29.87
CA GLU A 323 15.24 5.24 -30.83
C GLU A 323 15.19 3.76 -30.38
N HIS A 324 16.19 3.33 -29.60
CA HIS A 324 16.32 1.98 -29.08
C HIS A 324 16.52 1.97 -27.56
N VAL A 325 15.78 1.11 -26.88
CA VAL A 325 15.92 0.86 -25.44
C VAL A 325 16.75 -0.39 -25.23
N ARG A 326 17.72 -0.32 -24.32
CA ARG A 326 18.64 -1.41 -23.99
C ARG A 326 18.43 -1.84 -22.55
N PHE A 327 18.18 -3.12 -22.33
CA PHE A 327 18.04 -3.67 -20.99
C PHE A 327 18.54 -5.11 -20.94
N ASN A 328 18.79 -5.60 -19.74
CA ASN A 328 19.29 -6.94 -19.51
C ASN A 328 18.15 -7.84 -19.06
N VAL A 329 18.14 -9.08 -19.55
CA VAL A 329 17.18 -10.11 -19.14
C VAL A 329 17.96 -11.34 -18.72
N ALA A 330 17.63 -11.93 -17.57
CA ALA A 330 18.21 -13.20 -17.16
C ALA A 330 17.83 -14.33 -18.14
N ASP A 331 18.84 -15.11 -18.55
CA ASP A 331 18.65 -16.26 -19.45
C ASP A 331 18.33 -17.52 -18.62
N GLY A 332 17.04 -17.82 -18.48
CA GLY A 332 16.58 -19.02 -17.76
C GLY A 332 16.94 -19.06 -16.28
N SER A 333 16.84 -20.25 -15.67
CA SER A 333 16.89 -20.44 -14.21
C SER A 333 18.26 -20.21 -13.54
N GLN A 334 19.26 -19.67 -14.24
CA GLN A 334 20.55 -19.30 -13.67
C GLN A 334 20.80 -17.80 -13.80
N SER A 335 20.49 -17.09 -12.72
CA SER A 335 20.56 -15.62 -12.51
C SER A 335 21.91 -14.95 -12.86
N SER A 336 22.97 -15.71 -13.16
CA SER A 336 24.30 -15.17 -13.45
C SER A 336 24.53 -14.76 -14.91
N ASN A 337 23.72 -15.22 -15.87
CA ASN A 337 23.88 -14.86 -17.29
C ASN A 337 22.77 -13.90 -17.74
N LEU A 338 23.14 -12.63 -17.91
CA LEU A 338 22.25 -11.60 -18.43
C LEU A 338 22.43 -11.45 -19.95
N ARG A 339 21.36 -11.64 -20.71
CA ARG A 339 21.32 -11.32 -22.13
C ARG A 339 20.97 -9.85 -22.31
N ASN A 340 21.80 -9.14 -23.08
CA ASN A 340 21.48 -7.78 -23.50
C ASN A 340 20.42 -7.80 -24.60
N ILE A 341 19.29 -7.15 -24.35
CA ILE A 341 18.19 -6.98 -25.29
C ILE A 341 18.20 -5.53 -25.78
N VAL A 342 18.09 -5.37 -27.09
CA VAL A 342 17.90 -4.09 -27.76
C VAL A 342 16.56 -4.13 -28.47
N VAL A 343 15.66 -3.22 -28.11
CA VAL A 343 14.32 -3.14 -28.71
C VAL A 343 14.09 -1.73 -29.23
N ALA A 344 13.45 -1.60 -30.39
CA ALA A 344 12.99 -0.31 -30.87
C ALA A 344 11.99 0.28 -29.86
N ARG A 345 12.14 1.56 -29.51
CA ARG A 345 11.30 2.22 -28.50
C ARG A 345 9.80 2.08 -28.82
N GLY A 346 9.41 2.27 -30.08
CA GLY A 346 8.01 2.13 -30.51
C GLY A 346 7.43 0.74 -30.26
N VAL A 347 8.27 -0.31 -30.34
CA VAL A 347 7.85 -1.69 -30.02
C VAL A 347 7.65 -1.85 -28.51
N LEU A 348 8.54 -1.28 -27.69
CA LEU A 348 8.38 -1.30 -26.24
C LEU A 348 7.12 -0.53 -25.80
N GLN A 349 6.91 0.67 -26.35
CA GLN A 349 5.72 1.49 -26.11
C GLN A 349 4.44 0.72 -26.46
N ALA A 350 4.35 0.15 -27.66
CA ALA A 350 3.18 -0.62 -28.07
C ALA A 350 2.90 -1.84 -27.17
N ARG A 351 3.94 -2.52 -26.68
CA ARG A 351 3.79 -3.62 -25.72
C ARG A 351 3.27 -3.14 -24.37
N LEU A 352 3.79 -2.02 -23.87
CA LEU A 352 3.35 -1.42 -22.61
C LEU A 352 1.93 -0.86 -22.71
N ASP A 353 1.54 -0.28 -23.84
CA ASP A 353 0.17 0.13 -24.13
C ASP A 353 -0.79 -1.06 -24.13
N ALA A 354 -0.43 -2.15 -24.83
CA ALA A 354 -1.24 -3.35 -24.87
C ALA A 354 -1.42 -3.94 -23.45
N LEU A 355 -0.32 -4.00 -22.68
CA LEU A 355 -0.36 -4.46 -21.30
C LEU A 355 -1.25 -3.56 -20.43
N LEU A 356 -1.10 -2.23 -20.52
CA LEU A 356 -1.89 -1.29 -19.74
C LEU A 356 -3.37 -1.31 -20.14
N LEU A 357 -3.68 -1.55 -21.42
CA LEU A 357 -5.04 -1.69 -21.92
C LEU A 357 -5.74 -2.92 -21.34
N VAL A 358 -5.05 -4.06 -21.28
CA VAL A 358 -5.55 -5.24 -20.55
C VAL A 358 -5.70 -4.92 -19.07
N LEU A 359 -4.70 -4.24 -18.50
CA LEU A 359 -4.72 -3.83 -17.09
C LEU A 359 -5.77 -2.73 -16.79
N LYS A 360 -6.47 -2.19 -17.79
CA LYS A 360 -7.47 -1.15 -17.58
C LYS A 360 -8.78 -1.69 -17.02
N SER A 361 -9.17 -2.90 -17.44
CA SER A 361 -10.50 -3.49 -17.22
C SER A 361 -10.46 -4.98 -16.87
N TYR A 362 -9.32 -5.46 -16.37
CA TYR A 362 -9.15 -6.86 -15.99
C TYR A 362 -10.01 -7.24 -14.79
N GLN A 363 -10.20 -8.54 -14.58
CA GLN A 363 -10.72 -9.09 -13.33
C GLN A 363 -9.97 -10.39 -13.01
N GLN A 364 -9.85 -10.76 -11.73
CA GLN A 364 -9.35 -12.06 -11.30
C GLN A 364 -8.01 -12.54 -11.93
N GLU A 365 -8.05 -13.49 -12.87
CA GLU A 365 -6.84 -14.15 -13.38
C GLU A 365 -6.11 -13.26 -14.38
N GLU A 366 -6.85 -12.46 -15.15
CA GLU A 366 -6.32 -11.45 -16.05
C GLU A 366 -5.54 -10.35 -15.29
N CYS A 367 -5.82 -10.12 -13.99
CA CYS A 367 -5.01 -9.23 -13.15
C CYS A 367 -3.59 -9.78 -12.94
N ARG A 368 -3.52 -11.10 -12.73
CA ARG A 368 -2.34 -11.82 -12.24
C ARG A 368 -1.45 -12.25 -13.39
N SER A 369 -2.08 -12.61 -14.50
CA SER A 369 -1.47 -13.21 -15.68
C SER A 369 -1.89 -12.47 -16.95
N PRO A 370 -1.70 -11.13 -17.09
CA PRO A 370 -2.25 -10.34 -18.19
C PRO A 370 -1.71 -10.76 -19.57
N TRP A 371 -0.50 -11.34 -19.61
CA TRP A 371 0.07 -11.86 -20.84
C TRP A 371 -0.72 -13.04 -21.43
N SER A 372 -1.44 -13.81 -20.62
CA SER A 372 -2.29 -14.89 -21.13
C SER A 372 -3.48 -14.36 -21.93
N ALA A 373 -3.95 -13.15 -21.61
CA ALA A 373 -5.00 -12.46 -22.37
C ALA A 373 -4.48 -11.89 -23.70
N LEU A 374 -3.24 -11.39 -23.72
CA LEU A 374 -2.59 -10.86 -24.94
C LEU A 374 -2.07 -11.97 -25.86
N HIS A 375 -1.57 -13.07 -25.28
CA HIS A 375 -0.92 -14.18 -25.97
C HIS A 375 -1.53 -15.52 -25.49
N PRO A 376 -2.79 -15.83 -25.87
CA PRO A 376 -3.49 -17.02 -25.38
C PRO A 376 -2.87 -18.35 -25.83
N MET A 377 -2.04 -18.32 -26.88
CA MET A 377 -1.28 -19.48 -27.38
C MET A 377 0.13 -19.59 -26.76
N GLY A 378 0.52 -18.67 -25.87
CA GLY A 378 1.87 -18.55 -25.33
C GLY A 378 2.86 -17.83 -26.26
N GLY A 379 4.16 -17.90 -25.92
CA GLY A 379 5.26 -17.35 -26.74
C GLY A 379 5.60 -15.87 -26.50
N VAL A 380 5.58 -15.44 -25.24
CA VAL A 380 5.87 -14.05 -24.79
C VAL A 380 7.37 -13.76 -24.81
#